data_AF-A0A535PAJ4-F1
#
_entry.id   AF-A0A535PAJ4-F1
#
_cell.length_a   1.000
_cell.length_b   1.000
_cell.length_c   1.000
_cell.angle_alpha   90.00
_cell.angle_beta   90.00
_cell.angle_gamma   90.00
#
_symmetry.space_group_name_H-M   'P 1'
#
loop_
_entity.id
_entity.type
_entity.pdbx_description
1 polymer ?
#
loop_
_entity_poly.entity_id
_entity_poly.type
_entity_poly.pdbx_seq_one_letter_code
_entity_poly.pdbx_strand_id
1 'polypeptide(L)'
;MTKLWQKGYRLNEQVERFEGAQNSALDTSLIRHDVWGSLAHAAMLKHIGILKDAEYQALKDALRSILELEQEQAFTVSPADEDVHTSVENYLVAKAGAAGKKIHMARSRNDQVLVDLRLYGKEQLHSIAAKLCELCTALLDFADTHADVPMPGYTHMQRAMLSSVGLWASSFSEALLDDEQLLSAAYHLNDQCPLGSAAGYGVPLDIDRQYSSDLLGFSRVQHNVIYVQNSRGKIEAAIVQALAQIMLDLS
;
A
#
# COMPACT_ATOMS: atom_id res chain seq x y z
N MET A 1 -20.94 -8.23 16.12
CA MET A 1 -21.28 -9.40 15.29
C MET A 1 -20.28 -10.51 15.61
N THR A 2 -20.63 -11.77 15.35
CA THR A 2 -19.66 -12.89 15.32
C THR A 2 -18.56 -12.55 14.30
N LYS A 3 -17.29 -12.85 14.59
CA LYS A 3 -16.18 -12.63 13.63
C LYS A 3 -16.49 -13.35 12.32
N LEU A 4 -16.05 -12.81 11.18
CA LEU A 4 -16.47 -13.28 9.84
C LEU A 4 -16.15 -14.77 9.60
N TRP A 5 -15.15 -15.31 10.31
CA TRP A 5 -14.73 -16.71 10.25
C TRP A 5 -15.06 -17.55 11.49
N GLN A 6 -15.80 -17.00 12.45
CA GLN A 6 -16.15 -17.72 13.66
C GLN A 6 -17.15 -18.83 13.35
N LYS A 7 -16.62 -20.02 13.05
CA LYS A 7 -17.36 -21.28 13.06
C LYS A 7 -17.67 -21.62 14.53
N GLY A 8 -18.79 -22.29 14.79
CA GLY A 8 -19.44 -22.44 16.10
C GLY A 8 -18.68 -23.11 17.25
N TYR A 9 -17.40 -22.80 17.44
CA TYR A 9 -16.53 -23.20 18.53
C TYR A 9 -15.95 -21.96 19.23
N ARG A 10 -15.54 -22.14 20.50
CA ARG A 10 -14.86 -21.09 21.27
C ARG A 10 -13.38 -21.03 20.86
N LEU A 11 -12.93 -19.87 20.39
CA LEU A 11 -11.52 -19.63 20.10
C LEU A 11 -10.69 -19.53 21.40
N ASN A 12 -9.41 -19.87 21.30
CA ASN A 12 -8.46 -19.69 22.39
C ASN A 12 -8.08 -18.21 22.49
N GLU A 13 -8.20 -17.63 23.68
CA GLU A 13 -7.93 -16.21 23.96
C GLU A 13 -6.49 -15.79 23.62
N GLN A 14 -5.50 -16.69 23.76
CA GLN A 14 -4.12 -16.43 23.36
C GLN A 14 -3.99 -16.31 21.83
N VAL A 15 -4.74 -17.11 21.08
CA VAL A 15 -4.80 -17.02 19.61
C VAL A 15 -5.47 -15.71 19.21
N GLU A 16 -6.59 -15.35 19.83
CA GLU A 16 -7.26 -14.07 19.53
C GLU A 16 -6.40 -12.86 19.86
N ARG A 17 -5.63 -12.92 20.95
CA ARG A 17 -4.69 -11.85 21.30
C ARG A 17 -3.52 -11.76 20.33
N PHE A 18 -2.98 -12.90 19.88
CA PHE A 18 -1.91 -12.95 18.89
C PHE A 18 -2.35 -12.37 17.55
N GLU A 19 -3.56 -12.73 17.09
CA GLU A 19 -4.11 -12.28 15.82
C GLU A 19 -4.60 -10.81 15.87
N GLY A 20 -5.23 -10.36 16.97
CA GLY A 20 -5.91 -9.05 17.03
C GLY A 20 -5.13 -7.89 17.68
N ALA A 21 -4.27 -8.14 18.67
CA ALA A 21 -3.74 -7.05 19.52
C ALA A 21 -2.47 -6.37 18.99
N GLN A 22 -1.68 -7.03 18.14
CA GLN A 22 -0.49 -6.43 17.55
C GLN A 22 -0.77 -5.69 16.22
N ASN A 23 -1.93 -5.93 15.61
CA ASN A 23 -2.19 -5.49 14.24
C ASN A 23 -2.97 -4.18 14.11
N SER A 24 -3.70 -3.74 15.14
CA SER A 24 -4.64 -2.60 15.01
C SER A 24 -3.98 -1.27 14.65
N ALA A 25 -2.79 -0.98 15.18
CA ALA A 25 -2.05 0.25 14.84
C ALA A 25 -1.52 0.22 13.40
N LEU A 26 -1.05 -0.95 12.93
CA LEU A 26 -0.60 -1.14 11.55
C LEU A 26 -1.80 -1.11 10.59
N ASP A 27 -2.90 -1.76 10.94
CA ASP A 27 -4.14 -1.76 10.17
C ASP A 27 -4.76 -0.36 10.07
N THR A 28 -4.60 0.48 11.11
CA THR A 28 -5.05 1.88 11.07
C THR A 28 -4.36 2.66 9.94
N SER A 29 -3.11 2.32 9.59
CA SER A 29 -2.42 2.97 8.45
C SER A 29 -3.03 2.65 7.09
N LEU A 30 -3.87 1.60 7.00
CA LEU A 30 -4.51 1.13 5.78
C LEU A 30 -5.96 1.61 5.62
N ILE A 31 -6.52 2.37 6.58
CA ILE A 31 -7.93 2.83 6.55
C ILE A 31 -8.26 3.52 5.21
N ARG A 32 -7.43 4.48 4.80
CA ARG A 32 -7.66 5.21 3.55
C ARG A 32 -7.63 4.29 2.32
N HIS A 33 -6.72 3.31 2.32
CA HIS A 33 -6.53 2.40 1.19
C HIS A 33 -7.69 1.42 1.07
N ASP A 34 -8.18 0.87 2.20
CA ASP A 34 -9.38 0.02 2.22
C ASP A 34 -10.62 0.79 1.78
N VAL A 35 -10.75 2.06 2.18
CA VAL A 35 -11.85 2.92 1.75
C VAL A 35 -11.79 3.20 0.25
N TRP A 36 -10.62 3.51 -0.31
CA TRP A 36 -10.44 3.70 -1.76
C TRP A 36 -10.77 2.42 -2.54
N GLY A 37 -10.22 1.28 -2.10
CA GLY A 37 -10.52 -0.03 -2.67
C GLY A 37 -12.01 -0.36 -2.63
N SER A 38 -12.68 -0.05 -1.51
CA SER A 38 -14.11 -0.25 -1.31
C SER A 38 -14.97 0.71 -2.15
N LEU A 39 -14.56 1.96 -2.36
CA LEU A 39 -15.24 2.91 -3.26
C LEU A 39 -15.20 2.41 -4.71
N ALA A 40 -14.03 1.95 -5.18
CA ALA A 40 -13.88 1.39 -6.52
C ALA A 40 -14.69 0.11 -6.69
N HIS A 41 -14.66 -0.78 -5.69
CA HIS A 41 -15.45 -2.01 -5.70
C HIS A 41 -16.97 -1.75 -5.71
N ALA A 42 -17.45 -0.82 -4.88
CA ALA A 42 -18.86 -0.41 -4.88
C ALA A 42 -19.28 0.18 -6.24
N ALA A 43 -18.40 0.98 -6.88
CA ALA A 43 -18.66 1.51 -8.21
C ALA A 43 -18.72 0.39 -9.27
N MET A 44 -17.85 -0.61 -9.18
CA MET A 44 -17.88 -1.78 -10.06
C MET A 44 -19.15 -2.61 -9.86
N LEU A 45 -19.55 -2.91 -8.61
CA LEU A 45 -20.79 -3.62 -8.33
C LEU A 45 -22.02 -2.87 -8.86
N LYS A 46 -22.02 -1.54 -8.80
CA LYS A 46 -23.04 -0.71 -9.46
C LYS A 46 -22.97 -0.85 -10.97
N HIS A 47 -21.77 -0.77 -11.55
CA HIS A 47 -21.54 -0.85 -12.99
C HIS A 47 -22.10 -2.15 -13.60
N ILE A 48 -21.95 -3.27 -12.90
CA ILE A 48 -22.49 -4.57 -13.32
C ILE A 48 -23.94 -4.83 -12.86
N GLY A 49 -24.62 -3.84 -12.28
CA GLY A 49 -26.03 -3.89 -11.90
C GLY A 49 -26.36 -4.63 -10.60
N ILE A 50 -25.37 -5.00 -9.79
CA ILE A 50 -25.57 -5.65 -8.48
C ILE A 50 -26.07 -4.65 -7.43
N LEU A 51 -25.53 -3.44 -7.43
CA LEU A 51 -25.97 -2.34 -6.58
C LEU A 51 -26.89 -1.39 -7.34
N LYS A 52 -28.03 -1.04 -6.73
CA LYS A 52 -28.89 0.04 -7.22
C LYS A 52 -28.26 1.41 -6.93
N ASP A 53 -28.68 2.45 -7.65
CA ASP A 53 -28.18 3.82 -7.46
C ASP A 53 -28.26 4.29 -6.00
N ALA A 54 -29.40 4.07 -5.33
CA ALA A 54 -29.57 4.45 -3.93
C ALA A 54 -28.65 3.67 -2.98
N GLU A 55 -28.40 2.39 -3.26
CA GLU A 55 -27.50 1.54 -2.45
C GLU A 55 -26.04 1.99 -2.62
N TYR A 56 -25.62 2.24 -3.86
CA TYR A 56 -24.31 2.78 -4.17
C TYR A 56 -24.09 4.16 -3.51
N GLN A 57 -25.08 5.05 -3.61
CA GLN A 57 -24.96 6.38 -3.02
C GLN A 57 -24.81 6.32 -1.49
N ALA A 58 -25.61 5.49 -0.81
CA ALA A 58 -25.50 5.28 0.63
C ALA A 58 -24.13 4.72 1.05
N LEU A 59 -23.59 3.76 0.30
CA LEU A 59 -22.24 3.22 0.53
C LEU A 59 -21.17 4.27 0.31
N LYS A 60 -21.25 5.02 -0.79
CA LYS A 60 -20.30 6.07 -1.14
C LYS A 60 -20.25 7.17 -0.09
N ASP A 61 -21.40 7.60 0.42
CA ASP A 61 -21.46 8.65 1.45
C ASP A 61 -20.90 8.15 2.78
N ALA A 62 -21.22 6.90 3.17
CA ALA A 62 -20.64 6.29 4.36
C ALA A 62 -19.11 6.12 4.25
N LEU A 63 -18.60 5.65 3.10
CA LEU A 63 -17.16 5.52 2.85
C LEU A 63 -16.45 6.87 2.91
N ARG A 64 -17.05 7.94 2.34
CA ARG A 64 -16.49 9.30 2.42
C ARG A 64 -16.42 9.82 3.84
N SER A 65 -17.45 9.56 4.65
CA SER A 65 -17.39 9.96 6.07
C SER A 65 -16.30 9.25 6.86
N ILE A 66 -15.86 8.04 6.45
CA ILE A 66 -14.71 7.38 7.06
C ILE A 66 -13.42 8.16 6.77
N LEU A 67 -13.24 8.68 5.54
CA LEU A 67 -12.07 9.50 5.20
C LEU A 67 -12.04 10.79 6.01
N GLU A 68 -13.19 11.45 6.20
CA GLU A 68 -13.29 12.66 7.04
C GLU A 68 -12.92 12.34 8.50
N LEU A 69 -13.45 11.24 9.05
CA LEU A 69 -13.13 10.80 10.40
C LEU A 69 -11.67 10.35 10.56
N GLU A 70 -11.06 9.74 9.53
CA GLU A 70 -9.63 9.37 9.54
C GLU A 70 -8.73 10.60 9.61
N GLN A 71 -9.05 11.66 8.86
CA GLN A 71 -8.35 12.94 8.92
C GLN A 71 -8.40 13.59 10.30
N GLU A 72 -9.54 13.44 10.99
CA GLU A 72 -9.73 13.91 12.38
C GLU A 72 -9.16 12.95 13.44
N GLN A 73 -8.53 11.83 13.02
CA GLN A 73 -8.08 10.75 13.91
C GLN A 73 -9.21 10.14 14.76
N ALA A 74 -10.45 10.28 14.30
CA ALA A 74 -11.67 9.82 14.97
C ALA A 74 -12.17 8.45 14.47
N PHE A 75 -11.62 7.94 13.37
CA PHE A 75 -11.83 6.55 12.93
C PHE A 75 -10.61 5.69 13.26
N THR A 76 -10.76 4.76 14.20
CA THR A 76 -9.69 3.87 14.64
C THR A 76 -10.14 2.42 14.59
N VAL A 77 -9.23 1.50 14.28
CA VAL A 77 -9.51 0.06 14.34
C VAL A 77 -9.62 -0.36 15.81
N SER A 78 -10.83 -0.76 16.22
CA SER A 78 -11.06 -1.23 17.59
C SER A 78 -10.34 -2.57 17.81
N PRO A 79 -9.75 -2.83 18.98
CA PRO A 79 -9.24 -4.18 19.31
C PRO A 79 -10.34 -5.27 19.31
N ALA A 80 -11.61 -4.87 19.38
CA ALA A 80 -12.76 -5.77 19.24
C ALA A 80 -13.09 -6.07 17.77
N ASP A 81 -12.70 -5.17 16.86
CA ASP A 81 -12.67 -5.46 15.44
C ASP A 81 -11.39 -6.24 15.13
N GLU A 82 -11.50 -7.10 14.14
CA GLU A 82 -10.44 -8.04 13.79
C GLU A 82 -9.28 -7.39 13.04
N ASP A 83 -9.63 -6.43 12.17
CA ASP A 83 -8.76 -5.70 11.27
C ASP A 83 -9.49 -4.47 10.73
N VAL A 84 -8.78 -3.63 9.97
CA VAL A 84 -9.33 -2.41 9.35
C VAL A 84 -10.59 -2.66 8.55
N HIS A 85 -10.57 -3.72 7.75
CA HIS A 85 -11.64 -4.03 6.84
C HIS A 85 -12.93 -4.44 7.59
N THR A 86 -12.82 -5.09 8.76
CA THR A 86 -13.96 -5.41 9.64
C THR A 86 -14.53 -4.13 10.23
N SER A 87 -13.69 -3.21 10.69
CA SER A 87 -14.14 -1.89 11.15
C SER A 87 -14.89 -1.12 10.07
N VAL A 88 -14.37 -1.10 8.84
CA VAL A 88 -15.02 -0.45 7.69
C VAL A 88 -16.34 -1.14 7.37
N GLU A 89 -16.40 -2.46 7.25
CA GLU A 89 -17.65 -3.18 6.96
C GLU A 89 -18.71 -2.98 8.05
N ASN A 90 -18.32 -3.03 9.34
CA ASN A 90 -19.22 -2.74 10.46
C ASN A 90 -19.79 -1.32 10.38
N TYR A 91 -18.95 -0.34 10.06
CA TYR A 91 -19.38 1.04 9.86
C TYR A 91 -20.35 1.17 8.68
N LEU A 92 -20.07 0.52 7.55
CA LEU A 92 -20.95 0.53 6.39
C LEU A 92 -22.30 -0.13 6.68
N VAL A 93 -22.34 -1.22 7.44
CA VAL A 93 -23.61 -1.84 7.84
C VAL A 93 -24.39 -0.91 8.78
N ALA A 94 -23.72 -0.24 9.70
CA ALA A 94 -24.38 0.70 10.61
C ALA A 94 -24.95 1.94 9.89
N LYS A 95 -24.29 2.44 8.84
CA LYS A 95 -24.70 3.65 8.11
C LYS A 95 -25.57 3.39 6.88
N ALA A 96 -25.28 2.33 6.13
CA ALA A 96 -25.93 2.01 4.85
C ALA A 96 -26.81 0.74 4.91
N GLY A 97 -26.94 0.11 6.08
CA GLY A 97 -27.87 -0.99 6.32
C GLY A 97 -27.63 -2.21 5.42
N ALA A 98 -28.67 -2.61 4.69
CA ALA A 98 -28.59 -3.77 3.79
C ALA A 98 -27.57 -3.60 2.66
N ALA A 99 -27.33 -2.37 2.19
CA ALA A 99 -26.30 -2.08 1.20
C ALA A 99 -24.89 -2.36 1.75
N GLY A 100 -24.65 -2.02 3.03
CA GLY A 100 -23.40 -2.34 3.74
C GLY A 100 -23.07 -3.83 3.69
N LYS A 101 -24.07 -4.71 3.80
CA LYS A 101 -23.87 -6.18 3.73
C LYS A 101 -23.52 -6.68 2.32
N LYS A 102 -23.81 -5.90 1.27
CA LYS A 102 -23.54 -6.27 -0.13
C LYS A 102 -22.12 -5.93 -0.57
N ILE A 103 -21.39 -5.09 0.16
CA ILE A 103 -20.05 -4.61 -0.25
C ILE A 103 -19.05 -5.75 -0.43
N HIS A 104 -19.19 -6.85 0.31
CA HIS A 104 -18.29 -8.00 0.22
C HIS A 104 -18.62 -8.94 -0.96
N MET A 105 -19.69 -8.67 -1.72
CA MET A 105 -20.04 -9.51 -2.87
C MET A 105 -18.92 -9.47 -3.92
N ALA A 106 -18.58 -10.64 -4.48
CA ALA A 106 -17.51 -10.82 -5.46
C ALA A 106 -16.10 -10.41 -4.98
N ARG A 107 -15.90 -10.31 -3.66
CA ARG A 107 -14.62 -9.94 -3.04
C ARG A 107 -14.24 -10.97 -1.98
N SER A 108 -12.97 -11.02 -1.61
CA SER A 108 -12.47 -11.77 -0.47
C SER A 108 -11.59 -10.86 0.36
N ARG A 109 -11.36 -11.21 1.63
CA ARG A 109 -10.30 -10.55 2.39
C ARG A 109 -8.93 -10.69 1.71
N ASN A 110 -8.74 -11.77 0.94
CA ASN A 110 -7.50 -12.07 0.27
C ASN A 110 -7.11 -11.00 -0.77
N ASP A 111 -8.00 -10.67 -1.70
CA ASP A 111 -7.70 -9.65 -2.70
C ASP A 111 -7.83 -8.24 -2.13
N GLN A 112 -8.75 -8.02 -1.19
CA GLN A 112 -8.91 -6.76 -0.48
C GLN A 112 -7.61 -6.27 0.17
N VAL A 113 -6.99 -7.08 1.04
CA VAL A 113 -5.73 -6.68 1.70
C VAL A 113 -4.59 -6.46 0.71
N LEU A 114 -4.59 -7.18 -0.41
CA LEU A 114 -3.60 -6.96 -1.45
C LEU A 114 -3.80 -5.60 -2.13
N VAL A 115 -5.03 -5.19 -2.41
CA VAL A 115 -5.31 -3.84 -2.95
C VAL A 115 -4.75 -2.79 -2.00
N ASP A 116 -5.04 -2.92 -0.70
CA ASP A 116 -4.66 -1.96 0.31
C ASP A 116 -3.13 -1.82 0.38
N LEU A 117 -2.42 -2.95 0.41
CA LEU A 117 -0.96 -2.98 0.40
C LEU A 117 -0.36 -2.42 -0.90
N ARG A 118 -0.97 -2.67 -2.06
CA ARG A 118 -0.49 -2.10 -3.34
C ARG A 118 -0.67 -0.58 -3.38
N LEU A 119 -1.82 -0.07 -2.92
CA LEU A 119 -2.08 1.37 -2.85
C LEU A 119 -1.15 2.05 -1.83
N TYR A 120 -0.98 1.47 -0.65
CA TYR A 120 -0.03 1.93 0.35
C TYR A 120 1.40 1.95 -0.21
N GLY A 121 1.82 0.86 -0.86
CA GLY A 121 3.12 0.76 -1.50
C GLY A 121 3.35 1.84 -2.57
N LYS A 122 2.34 2.14 -3.41
CA LYS A 122 2.44 3.23 -4.41
C LYS A 122 2.67 4.58 -3.73
N GLU A 123 1.92 4.90 -2.68
CA GLU A 123 2.05 6.15 -1.93
C GLU A 123 3.44 6.29 -1.28
N GLN A 124 3.90 5.23 -0.59
CA GLN A 124 5.19 5.26 0.11
C GLN A 124 6.38 5.30 -0.84
N LEU A 125 6.37 4.50 -1.92
CA LEU A 125 7.43 4.52 -2.93
C LEU A 125 7.56 5.90 -3.58
N HIS A 126 6.44 6.55 -3.89
CA HIS A 126 6.45 7.91 -4.44
C HIS A 126 7.03 8.93 -3.44
N SER A 127 6.61 8.85 -2.18
CA SER A 127 7.14 9.71 -1.10
C SER A 127 8.66 9.53 -0.91
N ILE A 128 9.15 8.29 -0.96
CA ILE A 128 10.58 7.98 -0.84
C ILE A 128 11.35 8.50 -2.06
N ALA A 129 10.83 8.33 -3.28
CA ALA A 129 11.45 8.85 -4.49
C ALA A 129 11.61 10.38 -4.45
N ALA A 130 10.59 11.10 -3.95
CA ALA A 130 10.67 12.55 -3.77
C ALA A 130 11.78 12.94 -2.78
N LYS A 131 11.86 12.27 -1.62
CA LYS A 131 12.91 12.51 -0.62
C LYS A 131 14.31 12.17 -1.14
N LEU A 132 14.43 11.11 -1.94
CA LEU A 132 15.69 10.74 -2.58
C LEU A 132 16.15 11.86 -3.53
N CYS A 133 15.24 12.41 -4.32
CA CYS A 133 15.53 13.55 -5.21
C CYS A 133 15.95 14.80 -4.42
N GLU A 134 15.27 15.13 -3.32
CA GLU A 134 15.65 16.23 -2.43
C GLU A 134 17.07 16.03 -1.86
N LEU A 135 17.40 14.81 -1.42
CA LEU A 135 18.72 14.47 -0.90
C LEU A 135 19.81 14.58 -1.98
N CYS A 136 19.58 14.01 -3.17
CA CYS A 136 20.51 14.14 -4.30
C CYS A 136 20.77 15.61 -4.64
N THR A 137 19.72 16.43 -4.68
CA THR A 137 19.86 17.88 -4.94
C THR A 137 20.71 18.55 -3.86
N ALA A 138 20.44 18.28 -2.58
CA ALA A 138 21.23 18.85 -1.49
C ALA A 138 22.71 18.41 -1.51
N LEU A 139 22.99 17.16 -1.88
CA LEU A 139 24.35 16.64 -2.06
C LEU A 139 25.07 17.33 -3.22
N LEU A 140 24.39 17.57 -4.34
CA LEU A 140 24.95 18.28 -5.49
C LEU A 140 25.22 19.76 -5.19
N ASP A 141 24.31 20.44 -4.50
CA ASP A 141 24.51 21.83 -4.07
C ASP A 141 25.70 21.94 -3.10
N PHE A 142 25.83 20.99 -2.17
CA PHE A 142 26.98 20.90 -1.28
C PHE A 142 28.26 20.61 -2.07
N ALA A 143 28.20 19.71 -3.06
CA ALA A 143 29.33 19.35 -3.89
C ALA A 143 29.84 20.55 -4.71
N ASP A 144 28.94 21.32 -5.32
CA ASP A 144 29.27 22.52 -6.09
C ASP A 144 29.91 23.60 -5.22
N THR A 145 29.32 23.85 -4.04
CA THR A 145 29.85 24.81 -3.06
C THR A 145 31.29 24.48 -2.61
N HIS A 146 31.64 23.18 -2.56
CA HIS A 146 32.93 22.70 -2.08
C HIS A 146 33.78 22.03 -3.19
N ALA A 147 33.51 22.36 -4.46
CA ALA A 147 34.10 21.71 -5.62
C ALA A 147 35.64 21.69 -5.60
N ASP A 148 36.25 22.80 -5.17
CA ASP A 148 37.70 22.99 -5.16
C ASP A 148 38.34 22.82 -3.77
N VAL A 149 37.58 22.45 -2.74
CA VAL A 149 38.12 22.25 -1.39
C VAL A 149 38.95 20.97 -1.37
N PRO A 150 40.29 21.04 -1.23
CA PRO A 150 41.13 19.85 -1.39
C PRO A 150 40.97 18.87 -0.24
N MET A 151 40.90 17.58 -0.55
CA MET A 151 40.92 16.49 0.44
C MET A 151 41.81 15.35 -0.04
N PRO A 152 42.51 14.62 0.85
CA PRO A 152 43.17 13.38 0.45
C PRO A 152 42.13 12.31 0.08
N GLY A 153 42.30 11.65 -1.06
CA GLY A 153 41.60 10.40 -1.35
C GLY A 153 42.16 9.26 -0.49
N TYR A 154 41.35 8.24 -0.22
CA TYR A 154 41.75 7.09 0.59
C TYR A 154 41.51 5.76 -0.12
N THR A 155 42.47 4.85 -0.03
CA THR A 155 42.32 3.44 -0.39
C THR A 155 42.88 2.59 0.75
N HIS A 156 42.16 1.54 1.16
CA HIS A 156 42.52 0.75 2.35
C HIS A 156 42.78 1.61 3.62
N MET A 157 42.04 2.71 3.79
CA MET A 157 42.24 3.71 4.85
C MET A 157 43.62 4.40 4.85
N GLN A 158 44.36 4.33 3.74
CA GLN A 158 45.64 5.03 3.53
C GLN A 158 45.48 6.17 2.54
N ARG A 159 46.25 7.25 2.75
CA ARG A 159 46.26 8.42 1.86
C ARG A 159 46.75 8.02 0.46
N ALA A 160 45.96 8.36 -0.55
CA ALA A 160 46.23 8.11 -1.95
C ALA A 160 46.47 9.43 -2.71
N MET A 161 45.74 9.68 -3.80
CA MET A 161 45.86 10.91 -4.60
C MET A 161 45.07 12.08 -3.97
N LEU A 162 45.43 13.30 -4.35
CA LEU A 162 44.64 14.50 -4.02
C LEU A 162 43.29 14.43 -4.73
N SER A 163 42.23 14.80 -4.00
CA SER A 163 40.83 14.85 -4.43
C SER A 163 40.20 16.16 -3.93
N SER A 164 38.88 16.30 -4.04
CA SER A 164 38.11 17.40 -3.45
C SER A 164 36.88 16.94 -2.68
N VAL A 165 36.43 17.76 -1.73
CA VAL A 165 35.19 17.54 -0.96
C VAL A 165 33.99 17.46 -1.89
N GLY A 166 33.97 18.28 -2.96
CA GLY A 166 32.94 18.20 -3.98
C GLY A 166 32.84 16.84 -4.66
N LEU A 167 33.97 16.27 -5.11
CA LEU A 167 33.99 14.95 -5.76
C LEU A 167 33.51 13.83 -4.82
N TRP A 168 33.87 13.91 -3.53
CA TRP A 168 33.38 12.98 -2.51
C TRP A 168 31.87 13.10 -2.28
N ALA A 169 31.34 14.33 -2.20
CA ALA A 169 29.91 14.53 -1.96
C ALA A 169 29.06 14.11 -3.17
N SER A 170 29.51 14.44 -4.39
CA SER A 170 28.80 14.08 -5.61
C SER A 170 28.73 12.56 -5.84
N SER A 171 29.70 11.79 -5.33
CA SER A 171 29.66 10.32 -5.49
C SER A 171 28.46 9.68 -4.78
N PHE A 172 28.01 10.24 -3.64
CA PHE A 172 26.78 9.76 -2.99
C PHE A 172 25.54 10.07 -3.82
N SER A 173 25.47 11.27 -4.41
CA SER A 173 24.34 11.60 -5.29
C SER A 173 24.31 10.70 -6.51
N GLU A 174 25.46 10.34 -7.07
CA GLU A 174 25.53 9.42 -8.22
C GLU A 174 25.07 8.00 -7.84
N ALA A 175 25.50 7.49 -6.69
CA ALA A 175 25.05 6.18 -6.19
C ALA A 175 23.52 6.13 -5.94
N LEU A 176 22.98 7.17 -5.30
CA LEU A 176 21.54 7.28 -5.05
C LEU A 176 20.69 7.43 -6.33
N LEU A 177 21.27 7.90 -7.44
CA LEU A 177 20.58 7.92 -8.74
C LEU A 177 20.48 6.53 -9.37
N ASP A 178 21.45 5.64 -9.13
CA ASP A 178 21.34 4.23 -9.51
C ASP A 178 20.24 3.53 -8.68
N ASP A 179 20.14 3.84 -7.39
CA ASP A 179 19.09 3.32 -6.52
C ASP A 179 17.68 3.73 -6.93
N GLU A 180 17.50 4.95 -7.47
CA GLU A 180 16.21 5.42 -7.97
C GLU A 180 15.65 4.46 -9.03
N GLN A 181 16.51 3.88 -9.88
CA GLN A 181 16.09 2.93 -10.91
C GLN A 181 15.50 1.65 -10.29
N LEU A 182 16.06 1.19 -9.18
CA LEU A 182 15.54 0.04 -8.42
C LEU A 182 14.21 0.37 -7.76
N LEU A 183 14.09 1.57 -7.19
CA LEU A 183 12.85 2.06 -6.59
C LEU A 183 11.73 2.17 -7.63
N SER A 184 12.04 2.70 -8.82
CA SER A 184 11.13 2.79 -9.97
C SER A 184 10.70 1.42 -10.47
N ALA A 185 11.63 0.46 -10.59
CA ALA A 185 11.30 -0.92 -10.94
C ALA A 185 10.37 -1.59 -9.90
N ALA A 186 10.62 -1.36 -8.60
CA ALA A 186 9.75 -1.83 -7.53
C ALA A 186 8.34 -1.20 -7.60
N TYR A 187 8.25 0.10 -7.92
CA TYR A 187 6.97 0.79 -8.15
C TYR A 187 6.19 0.13 -9.30
N HIS A 188 6.82 -0.06 -10.45
CA HIS A 188 6.17 -0.67 -11.61
C HIS A 188 5.75 -2.12 -11.37
N LEU A 189 6.51 -2.88 -10.58
CA LEU A 189 6.12 -4.22 -10.16
C LEU A 189 4.91 -4.19 -9.21
N ASN A 190 4.87 -3.22 -8.28
CA ASN A 190 3.76 -3.01 -7.36
C ASN A 190 2.51 -2.43 -8.04
N ASP A 191 2.65 -1.76 -9.18
CA ASP A 191 1.57 -1.05 -9.86
C ASP A 191 0.66 -1.97 -10.71
N GLN A 192 0.07 -2.97 -10.06
CA GLN A 192 -0.82 -3.94 -10.69
C GLN A 192 -2.02 -4.22 -9.79
N CYS A 193 -3.24 -4.03 -10.29
CA CYS A 193 -4.47 -4.16 -9.51
C CYS A 193 -4.81 -5.64 -9.21
N PRO A 194 -4.87 -6.05 -7.93
CA PRO A 194 -5.21 -7.42 -7.54
C PRO A 194 -6.74 -7.64 -7.38
N LEU A 195 -7.53 -6.55 -7.36
CA LEU A 195 -8.96 -6.57 -7.05
C LEU A 195 -9.74 -7.46 -8.04
N GLY A 196 -10.70 -8.21 -7.49
CA GLY A 196 -11.53 -9.15 -8.26
C GLY A 196 -10.89 -10.52 -8.46
N SER A 197 -9.75 -10.80 -7.83
CA SER A 197 -9.24 -12.18 -7.73
C SER A 197 -9.92 -12.98 -6.63
N ALA A 198 -10.67 -12.30 -5.73
CA ALA A 198 -11.34 -12.87 -4.57
C ALA A 198 -10.41 -13.80 -3.79
N ALA A 199 -10.84 -15.03 -3.52
CA ALA A 199 -10.05 -16.00 -2.77
C ALA A 199 -8.85 -16.56 -3.55
N GLY A 200 -8.68 -16.21 -4.84
CA GLY A 200 -7.60 -16.68 -5.71
C GLY A 200 -8.05 -17.61 -6.84
N TYR A 201 -9.34 -17.91 -6.95
CA TYR A 201 -9.91 -18.85 -7.92
C TYR A 201 -10.91 -18.20 -8.88
N GLY A 202 -10.97 -16.86 -8.89
CA GLY A 202 -11.99 -16.09 -9.60
C GLY A 202 -13.32 -16.06 -8.84
N VAL A 203 -14.32 -15.46 -9.48
CA VAL A 203 -15.68 -15.32 -8.97
C VAL A 203 -16.69 -15.76 -10.02
N PRO A 204 -17.84 -16.35 -9.63
CA PRO A 204 -18.90 -16.74 -10.57
C PRO A 204 -19.79 -15.54 -10.95
N LEU A 205 -19.19 -14.38 -11.20
CA LEU A 205 -19.85 -13.13 -11.55
C LEU A 205 -18.99 -12.43 -12.62
N ASP A 206 -19.65 -11.81 -13.60
CA ASP A 206 -18.98 -11.07 -14.68
C ASP A 206 -18.51 -9.69 -14.19
N ILE A 207 -17.58 -9.70 -13.24
CA ILE A 207 -16.99 -8.48 -12.68
C ILE A 207 -16.08 -7.79 -13.69
N ASP A 208 -16.13 -6.46 -13.73
CA ASP A 208 -15.21 -5.67 -14.53
C ASP A 208 -13.99 -5.27 -13.69
N ARG A 209 -12.93 -6.10 -13.78
CA ARG A 209 -11.66 -5.84 -13.07
C ARG A 209 -10.91 -4.65 -13.64
N GLN A 210 -11.06 -4.36 -14.94
CA GLN A 210 -10.39 -3.23 -15.57
C GLN A 210 -11.00 -1.93 -15.07
N TYR A 211 -12.34 -1.85 -15.00
CA TYR A 211 -13.04 -0.70 -14.44
C TYR A 211 -12.56 -0.34 -13.02
N SER A 212 -12.46 -1.34 -12.13
CA SER A 212 -11.92 -1.11 -10.78
C SER A 212 -10.45 -0.68 -10.79
N SER A 213 -9.63 -1.27 -11.67
CA SER A 213 -8.21 -0.92 -11.83
C SER A 213 -8.03 0.54 -12.24
N ASP A 214 -8.82 1.00 -13.21
CA ASP A 214 -8.77 2.35 -13.75
C ASP A 214 -9.20 3.38 -12.69
N LEU A 215 -10.26 3.09 -11.93
CA LEU A 215 -10.71 3.96 -10.83
C LEU A 215 -9.66 4.13 -9.73
N LEU A 216 -8.84 3.10 -9.49
CA LEU A 216 -7.79 3.09 -8.47
C LEU A 216 -6.44 3.61 -8.99
N GLY A 217 -6.33 3.95 -10.27
CA GLY A 217 -5.10 4.49 -10.86
C GLY A 217 -3.96 3.45 -10.94
N PHE A 218 -4.29 2.17 -11.09
CA PHE A 218 -3.30 1.13 -11.39
C PHE A 218 -2.97 1.11 -12.88
N SER A 219 -1.71 0.86 -13.23
CA SER A 219 -1.30 0.77 -14.65
C SER A 219 -1.94 -0.40 -15.41
N ARG A 220 -2.26 -1.49 -14.70
CA ARG A 220 -2.88 -2.68 -15.26
C ARG A 220 -3.55 -3.55 -14.20
N VAL A 221 -4.42 -4.45 -14.64
CA VAL A 221 -4.89 -5.58 -13.83
C VAL A 221 -3.80 -6.64 -13.70
N GLN A 222 -3.63 -7.23 -12.52
CA GLN A 222 -2.85 -8.46 -12.38
C GLN A 222 -3.68 -9.65 -12.88
N HIS A 223 -3.44 -10.08 -14.12
CA HIS A 223 -4.36 -10.95 -14.86
C HIS A 223 -4.68 -12.29 -14.20
N ASN A 224 -3.66 -13.08 -13.86
CA ASN A 224 -3.87 -14.42 -13.33
C ASN A 224 -4.23 -14.38 -11.83
N VAL A 225 -5.45 -14.77 -11.49
CA VAL A 225 -6.00 -14.69 -10.13
C VAL A 225 -5.29 -15.58 -9.10
N ILE A 226 -4.70 -16.70 -9.54
CA ILE A 226 -3.87 -17.56 -8.67
C ILE A 226 -2.53 -16.85 -8.41
N TYR A 227 -1.94 -16.26 -9.45
CA TYR A 227 -0.72 -15.48 -9.29
C TYR A 227 -0.91 -14.27 -8.38
N VAL A 228 -2.07 -13.61 -8.40
CA VAL A 228 -2.39 -12.55 -7.43
C VAL A 228 -2.11 -13.02 -6.00
N GLN A 229 -2.62 -14.19 -5.62
CA GLN A 229 -2.42 -14.73 -4.27
C GLN A 229 -0.97 -15.20 -4.04
N ASN A 230 -0.36 -15.85 -5.04
CA ASN A 230 1.03 -16.32 -4.94
C ASN A 230 2.06 -15.18 -4.97
N SER A 231 1.65 -13.96 -5.34
CA SER A 231 2.53 -12.78 -5.36
C SER A 231 2.71 -12.12 -3.99
N ARG A 232 1.96 -12.57 -2.97
CA ARG A 232 2.16 -12.18 -1.57
C ARG A 232 3.61 -12.39 -1.15
N GLY A 233 4.21 -11.40 -0.51
CA GLY A 233 5.59 -11.41 -0.07
C GLY A 233 6.59 -11.14 -1.20
N LYS A 234 6.32 -11.55 -2.45
CA LYS A 234 7.23 -11.31 -3.58
C LYS A 234 7.33 -9.83 -3.92
N ILE A 235 6.21 -9.12 -4.01
CA ILE A 235 6.22 -7.70 -4.40
C ILE A 235 6.75 -6.86 -3.24
N GLU A 236 6.36 -7.18 -2.00
CA GLU A 236 6.85 -6.54 -0.79
C GLU A 236 8.37 -6.74 -0.63
N ALA A 237 8.89 -7.94 -0.91
CA ALA A 237 10.32 -8.20 -0.89
C ALA A 237 11.10 -7.37 -1.93
N ALA A 238 10.54 -7.15 -3.13
CA ALA A 238 11.16 -6.29 -4.13
C ALA A 238 11.26 -4.83 -3.66
N ILE A 239 10.22 -4.34 -2.96
CA ILE A 239 10.24 -3.01 -2.33
C ILE A 239 11.35 -2.95 -1.26
N VAL A 240 11.36 -3.91 -0.33
CA VAL A 240 12.36 -3.97 0.74
C VAL A 240 13.78 -4.06 0.17
N GLN A 241 13.98 -4.82 -0.91
CA GLN A 241 15.28 -4.95 -1.58
C GLN A 241 15.76 -3.63 -2.18
N ALA A 242 14.88 -2.86 -2.84
CA ALA A 242 15.22 -1.54 -3.36
C ALA A 242 15.60 -0.58 -2.23
N LEU A 243 14.82 -0.57 -1.14
CA LEU A 243 15.14 0.25 0.04
C LEU A 243 16.45 -0.17 0.72
N ALA A 244 16.80 -1.45 0.69
CA ALA A 244 18.04 -1.94 1.26
C ALA A 244 19.28 -1.44 0.49
N GLN A 245 19.20 -1.22 -0.83
CA GLN A 245 20.32 -0.64 -1.58
C GLN A 245 20.53 0.82 -1.20
N ILE A 246 19.46 1.62 -1.12
CA ILE A 246 19.51 2.99 -0.59
C ILE A 246 20.17 3.04 0.79
N MET A 247 19.80 2.12 1.68
CA MET A 247 20.38 2.10 3.02
C MET A 247 21.86 1.68 3.06
N LEU A 248 22.36 0.94 2.06
CA LEU A 248 23.78 0.61 1.96
C LEU A 248 24.61 1.83 1.53
N ASP A 249 24.08 2.65 0.61
CA ASP A 249 24.78 3.86 0.18
C ASP A 249 24.75 4.97 1.24
N LEU A 250 23.78 4.93 2.16
CA LEU A 250 23.67 5.86 3.30
C LEU A 250 24.46 5.44 4.55
N SER A 251 25.01 4.22 4.61
CA SER A 251 25.68 3.67 5.81
C SER A 251 27.19 3.97 5.87
#